data_AF-A0A5C7T8F6-F1
#
_entry.id   AF-A0A5C7T8F6-F1
#
_cell.length_a   1.000
_cell.length_b   1.000
_cell.length_c   1.000
_cell.angle_alpha   90.00
_cell.angle_beta   90.00
_cell.angle_gamma   90.00
#
_symmetry.space_group_name_H-M   'P 1'
#
loop_
_entity.id
_entity.type
_entity.pdbx_description
1 polymer ?
#
loop_
_entity_poly.entity_id
_entity_poly.type
_entity_poly.pdbx_seq_one_letter_code
_entity_poly.pdbx_strand_id
1 'polypeptide(L)'
;ESAMHDMLIWLARMPKFKCRVVLLQGYLEGEEFDSLIQASAFAVNASHGEGQCLPLMEFLSCGKPAVAPRHSAMLDYMDEDVGFVVSSWEDGTAWSHDPRLAYRTLRHQINWDSLRSAYVAAYDCYRKSPDEYRRLSENAIQRMRSHCSIEVTRERLEAVFDSLKKKGAV
;
A
#
# COMPACT_ATOMS: atom_id res chain seq x y z
N GLU A 1 20.96 7.01 6.30
CA GLU A 1 21.20 7.67 7.60
C GLU A 1 20.27 8.85 7.90
N SER A 2 19.93 9.75 6.96
CA SER A 2 19.14 10.95 7.31
C SER A 2 17.69 10.67 7.76
N ALA A 3 16.94 9.78 7.10
CA ALA A 3 15.50 9.64 7.35
C ALA A 3 15.15 9.31 8.82
N MET A 4 15.91 8.42 9.45
CA MET A 4 15.67 8.05 10.85
C MET A 4 16.09 9.13 11.84
N HIS A 5 17.17 9.85 11.54
CA HIS A 5 17.55 11.03 12.30
C HIS A 5 16.45 12.11 12.23
N ASP A 6 15.93 12.37 11.04
CA ASP A 6 14.85 13.33 10.80
C ASP A 6 13.57 12.92 11.55
N MET A 7 13.18 11.64 11.48
CA MET A 7 12.04 11.12 12.24
C MET A 7 12.19 11.31 13.75
N LEU A 8 13.37 11.01 14.31
CA LEU A 8 13.62 11.19 15.75
C LEU A 8 13.51 12.67 16.17
N ILE A 9 14.03 13.59 15.36
CA ILE A 9 13.90 15.04 15.59
C ILE A 9 12.41 15.43 15.60
N TRP A 10 11.63 14.97 14.63
CA TRP A 10 10.20 15.29 14.56
C TRP A 10 9.42 14.72 15.73
N LEU A 11 9.65 13.45 16.10
CA LEU A 11 8.99 12.82 17.25
C LEU A 11 9.31 13.53 18.56
N ALA A 12 10.55 14.00 18.76
CA ALA A 12 10.94 14.74 19.95
C ALA A 12 10.23 16.11 20.09
N ARG A 13 9.74 16.66 18.98
CA ARG A 13 9.01 17.95 18.93
C ARG A 13 7.50 17.79 19.04
N MET A 14 6.98 16.57 18.97
CA MET A 14 5.54 16.31 19.07
C MET A 14 5.10 16.26 20.54
N PRO A 15 3.83 16.60 20.83
CA PRO A 15 3.25 16.38 22.16
C PRO A 15 3.31 14.92 22.57
N LYS A 16 3.22 14.66 23.89
CA LYS A 16 3.24 13.30 24.44
C LYS A 16 2.15 12.42 23.79
N PHE A 17 2.58 11.29 23.21
CA PHE A 17 1.68 10.30 22.63
C PHE A 17 0.90 9.53 23.70
N LYS A 18 -0.35 9.20 23.40
CA LYS A 18 -1.18 8.29 24.22
C LYS A 18 -0.89 6.81 23.92
N CYS A 19 -0.17 6.53 22.85
CA CYS A 19 0.20 5.20 22.39
C CYS A 19 1.72 5.03 22.36
N ARG A 20 2.17 3.78 22.19
CA ARG A 20 3.56 3.48 21.91
C ARG A 20 3.83 3.67 20.41
N VAL A 21 4.86 4.44 20.09
CA VAL A 21 5.40 4.57 18.73
C VAL A 21 6.72 3.81 18.70
N VAL A 22 6.85 2.86 17.78
CA VAL A 22 8.08 2.08 17.57
C VAL A 22 8.58 2.40 16.18
N LEU A 23 9.83 2.85 16.06
CA LEU A 23 10.50 3.04 14.79
C LEU A 23 11.39 1.81 14.51
N LEU A 24 11.17 1.18 13.36
CA LEU A 24 11.98 0.07 12.88
C LEU A 24 12.75 0.52 11.65
N GLN A 25 14.07 0.36 11.68
CA GLN A 25 14.97 0.65 10.57
C GLN A 25 15.85 -0.57 10.33
N GLY A 26 15.89 -1.01 9.08
CA GLY A 26 16.65 -2.17 8.66
C GLY A 26 15.91 -2.86 7.51
N TYR A 27 16.57 -3.82 6.90
CA TYR A 27 15.92 -4.75 5.99
C TYR A 27 15.41 -5.93 6.81
N LEU A 28 14.14 -6.32 6.63
CA LEU A 28 13.53 -7.46 7.29
C LEU A 28 13.32 -8.54 6.24
N GLU A 29 13.91 -9.72 6.44
CA GLU A 29 13.81 -10.83 5.50
C GLU A 29 13.02 -12.01 6.10
N GLY A 30 12.28 -12.71 5.24
CA GLY A 30 11.61 -13.96 5.58
C GLY A 30 10.75 -13.85 6.84
N GLU A 31 11.08 -14.66 7.86
CA GLU A 31 10.31 -14.79 9.10
C GLU A 31 10.15 -13.48 9.88
N GLU A 32 11.10 -12.54 9.76
CA GLU A 32 11.02 -11.25 10.45
C GLU A 32 9.94 -10.35 9.83
N PHE A 33 9.84 -10.36 8.50
CA PHE A 33 8.80 -9.64 7.78
C PHE A 33 7.43 -10.29 8.01
N ASP A 34 7.36 -11.63 8.01
CA ASP A 34 6.14 -12.36 8.35
C ASP A 34 5.67 -12.03 9.77
N SER A 35 6.59 -11.94 10.73
CA SER A 35 6.30 -11.54 12.11
C SER A 35 5.72 -10.13 12.19
N LEU A 36 6.24 -9.20 11.37
CA LEU A 36 5.69 -7.84 11.26
C LEU A 36 4.26 -7.85 10.71
N ILE A 37 4.00 -8.62 9.64
CA ILE A 37 2.65 -8.77 9.08
C ILE A 37 1.71 -9.32 10.15
N GLN A 38 2.09 -10.41 10.83
CA GLN A 38 1.24 -11.06 11.82
C GLN A 38 0.90 -10.14 13.00
N ALA A 39 1.87 -9.37 13.49
CA ALA A 39 1.69 -8.41 14.57
C ALA A 39 0.87 -7.16 14.16
N SER A 40 0.67 -6.94 12.86
CA SER A 40 -0.04 -5.77 12.33
C SER A 40 -1.54 -6.02 12.19
N ALA A 41 -2.35 -4.97 12.37
CA ALA A 41 -3.78 -4.98 12.07
C ALA A 41 -4.08 -4.36 10.69
N PHE A 42 -3.35 -3.31 10.32
CA PHE A 42 -3.50 -2.62 9.04
C PHE A 42 -2.12 -2.34 8.46
N ALA A 43 -2.04 -2.35 7.13
CA ALA A 43 -0.91 -1.80 6.38
C ALA A 43 -1.23 -0.37 5.96
N VAL A 44 -0.29 0.56 6.09
CA VAL A 44 -0.49 1.95 5.65
C VAL A 44 0.49 2.28 4.53
N ASN A 45 -0.01 2.82 3.44
CA ASN A 45 0.80 3.42 2.38
C ASN A 45 0.37 4.89 2.15
N ALA A 46 1.33 5.81 2.10
CA ALA A 46 1.12 7.22 1.77
C ALA A 46 2.15 7.72 0.72
N SER A 47 2.52 6.84 -0.22
CA SER A 47 3.44 7.12 -1.32
C SER A 47 2.89 8.15 -2.30
N HIS A 48 3.78 8.81 -3.05
CA HIS A 48 3.37 9.68 -4.16
C HIS A 48 3.03 8.92 -5.45
N GLY A 49 3.33 7.63 -5.50
CA GLY A 49 3.09 6.73 -6.63
C GLY A 49 3.89 5.45 -6.47
N GLU A 50 3.29 4.34 -6.88
CA GLU A 50 3.83 2.98 -6.76
C GLU A 50 3.66 2.20 -8.06
N GLY A 51 4.64 1.34 -8.37
CA GLY A 51 4.56 0.44 -9.51
C GLY A 51 3.67 -0.78 -9.26
N GLN A 52 3.68 -1.34 -8.05
CA GLN A 52 2.76 -2.40 -7.58
C GLN A 52 2.55 -2.29 -6.07
N CYS A 53 3.56 -1.81 -5.34
CA CYS A 53 3.65 -1.84 -3.88
C CYS A 53 3.53 -3.28 -3.34
N LEU A 54 4.53 -4.11 -3.64
CA LEU A 54 4.57 -5.51 -3.21
C LEU A 54 4.33 -5.68 -1.69
N PRO A 55 4.91 -4.85 -0.80
CA PRO A 55 4.62 -4.95 0.62
C PRO A 55 3.13 -4.82 0.94
N LEU A 56 2.41 -3.90 0.29
CA LEU A 56 0.97 -3.73 0.53
C LEU A 56 0.19 -4.98 0.08
N MET A 57 0.56 -5.56 -1.06
CA MET A 57 -0.07 -6.79 -1.57
C MET A 57 0.20 -7.99 -0.66
N GLU A 58 1.39 -8.10 -0.06
CA GLU A 58 1.73 -9.17 0.89
C GLU A 58 0.87 -9.07 2.15
N PHE A 59 0.72 -7.86 2.72
CA PHE A 59 -0.17 -7.63 3.85
C PHE A 59 -1.64 -7.95 3.52
N LEU A 60 -2.15 -7.51 2.37
CA LEU A 60 -3.51 -7.82 1.92
C LEU A 60 -3.70 -9.34 1.71
N SER A 61 -2.68 -10.04 1.20
CA SER A 61 -2.72 -11.49 0.99
C SER A 61 -2.81 -12.26 2.31
N CYS A 62 -2.27 -11.69 3.39
CA CYS A 62 -2.40 -12.19 4.75
C CYS A 62 -3.65 -11.66 5.49
N GLY A 63 -4.58 -11.01 4.78
CA GLY A 63 -5.82 -10.49 5.35
C GLY A 63 -5.62 -9.29 6.26
N LYS A 64 -4.57 -8.49 6.07
CA LYS A 64 -4.37 -7.21 6.75
C LYS A 64 -4.92 -6.09 5.85
N PRO A 65 -6.06 -5.47 6.18
CA PRO A 65 -6.62 -4.43 5.34
C PRO A 65 -5.71 -3.20 5.25
N ALA A 66 -5.92 -2.39 4.22
CA ALA A 66 -5.05 -1.26 3.91
C ALA A 66 -5.60 0.09 4.37
N VAL A 67 -4.72 1.04 4.66
CA VAL A 67 -4.98 2.49 4.65
C VAL A 67 -4.07 3.06 3.57
N ALA A 68 -4.61 3.27 2.36
CA ALA A 68 -3.78 3.56 1.20
C ALA A 68 -4.52 4.41 0.18
N PRO A 69 -3.80 5.21 -0.63
CA PRO A 69 -4.38 5.91 -1.75
C PRO A 69 -4.73 4.94 -2.90
N ARG A 70 -5.70 5.35 -3.71
CA ARG A 70 -6.13 4.63 -4.91
C ARG A 70 -5.66 5.34 -6.17
N HIS A 71 -4.38 5.18 -6.48
CA HIS A 71 -3.69 5.84 -7.59
C HIS A 71 -2.53 4.97 -8.10
N SER A 72 -1.95 5.33 -9.26
CA SER A 72 -0.98 4.48 -9.98
C SER A 72 -1.44 3.01 -10.05
N ALA A 73 -0.55 2.03 -9.87
CA ALA A 73 -0.92 0.62 -9.90
C ALA A 73 -1.86 0.18 -8.77
N MET A 74 -1.96 0.94 -7.67
CA MET A 74 -2.92 0.62 -6.60
C MET A 74 -4.38 0.74 -7.09
N LEU A 75 -4.65 1.41 -8.22
CA LEU A 75 -5.98 1.43 -8.86
C LEU A 75 -6.55 0.03 -9.14
N ASP A 76 -5.67 -0.94 -9.37
CA ASP A 76 -6.04 -2.30 -9.79
C ASP A 76 -6.56 -3.18 -8.65
N TYR A 77 -6.28 -2.81 -7.40
CA TYR A 77 -6.60 -3.65 -6.26
C TYR A 77 -7.06 -2.93 -4.99
N MET A 78 -6.76 -1.64 -4.83
CA MET A 78 -7.15 -0.86 -3.65
C MET A 78 -8.51 -0.20 -3.85
N ASP A 79 -9.41 -0.39 -2.90
CA ASP A 79 -10.71 0.30 -2.75
C ASP A 79 -11.27 0.09 -1.33
N GLU A 80 -12.50 0.55 -1.10
CA GLU A 80 -13.21 0.49 0.18
C GLU A 80 -13.55 -0.94 0.63
N ASP A 81 -13.49 -1.94 -0.27
CA ASP A 81 -13.75 -3.34 0.11
C ASP A 81 -12.57 -3.99 0.80
N VAL A 82 -11.35 -3.46 0.61
CA VAL A 82 -10.10 -4.02 1.14
C VAL A 82 -9.39 -3.09 2.12
N GLY A 83 -9.98 -1.94 2.43
CA GLY A 83 -9.40 -0.99 3.37
C GLY A 83 -10.05 0.40 3.35
N PHE A 84 -9.29 1.40 3.78
CA PHE A 84 -9.69 2.79 3.84
C PHE A 84 -8.91 3.60 2.80
N VAL A 85 -9.62 4.13 1.81
CA VAL A 85 -9.02 4.89 0.71
C VAL A 85 -8.62 6.27 1.19
N VAL A 86 -7.36 6.63 0.93
CA VAL A 86 -6.79 7.96 1.20
C VAL A 86 -6.88 8.80 -0.07
N SER A 87 -7.52 9.96 0.01
CA SER A 87 -7.65 10.85 -1.14
C SER A 87 -6.30 11.41 -1.56
N SER A 88 -6.11 11.56 -2.88
CA SER A 88 -4.93 12.17 -3.47
C SER A 88 -5.29 12.99 -4.71
N TRP A 89 -4.37 13.83 -5.18
CA TRP A 89 -4.52 14.59 -6.43
C TRP A 89 -3.22 14.62 -7.21
N GLU A 90 -3.30 14.77 -8.53
CA GLU A 90 -2.12 14.89 -9.39
C GLU A 90 -1.41 16.24 -9.19
N ASP A 91 -0.08 16.18 -9.14
CA ASP A 91 0.82 17.31 -8.97
C ASP A 91 1.99 17.17 -9.96
N GLY A 92 2.30 18.26 -10.67
CA GLY A 92 3.41 18.29 -11.61
C GLY A 92 4.74 18.16 -10.86
N THR A 93 5.64 17.32 -11.36
CA THR A 93 6.95 17.14 -10.74
C THR A 93 8.05 16.83 -11.75
N ALA A 94 9.29 16.93 -11.30
CA ALA A 94 10.46 16.52 -12.06
C ALA A 94 10.79 15.05 -11.79
N TRP A 95 11.45 14.40 -12.74
CA TRP A 95 12.05 13.09 -12.47
C TRP A 95 13.12 13.25 -11.39
N SER A 96 13.16 12.33 -10.42
CA SER A 96 14.10 12.40 -9.29
C SER A 96 15.58 12.44 -9.74
N HIS A 97 15.87 11.89 -10.91
CA HIS A 97 17.21 11.88 -11.52
C HIS A 97 17.46 13.01 -12.52
N ASP A 98 16.50 13.92 -12.76
CA ASP A 98 16.68 15.06 -13.66
C ASP A 98 17.27 16.26 -12.91
N PRO A 99 18.57 16.61 -13.12
CA PRO A 99 19.21 17.70 -12.42
C PRO A 99 18.65 19.08 -12.78
N ARG A 100 17.85 19.18 -13.85
CA ARG A 100 17.24 20.43 -14.31
C ARG A 100 16.01 20.80 -13.49
N LEU A 101 15.45 19.84 -12.75
CA LEU A 101 14.15 19.95 -12.06
C LEU A 101 13.03 20.41 -13.00
N ALA A 102 13.08 19.98 -14.26
CA ALA A 102 12.06 20.30 -15.25
C ALA A 102 10.79 19.47 -14.97
N TYR A 103 9.64 20.15 -14.87
CA TYR A 103 8.35 19.54 -14.58
C TYR A 103 7.87 18.78 -15.81
N ARG A 104 8.14 17.46 -15.84
CA ARG A 104 7.97 16.58 -17.02
C ARG A 104 7.23 15.29 -16.69
N THR A 105 6.82 15.11 -15.44
CA THR A 105 6.05 13.96 -15.00
C THR A 105 5.03 14.40 -13.94
N LEU A 106 4.17 13.48 -13.56
CA LEU A 106 3.19 13.68 -12.50
C LEU A 106 3.55 12.78 -11.31
N ARG A 107 3.20 13.26 -10.13
CA ARG A 107 3.07 12.46 -8.93
C ARG A 107 1.68 12.69 -8.35
N HIS A 108 1.34 11.97 -7.31
CA HIS A 108 0.13 12.26 -6.56
C HIS A 108 0.46 12.76 -5.15
N GLN A 109 -0.14 13.87 -4.77
CA GLN A 109 -0.08 14.38 -3.42
C GLN A 109 -1.13 13.72 -2.55
N ILE A 110 -0.73 13.35 -1.34
CA ILE A 110 -1.65 12.78 -0.35
C ILE A 110 -2.40 13.89 0.37
N ASN A 111 -3.71 13.72 0.49
CA ASN A 111 -4.52 14.57 1.35
C ASN A 111 -4.30 14.17 2.82
N TRP A 112 -3.60 15.04 3.57
CA TRP A 112 -3.29 14.80 4.98
C TRP A 112 -4.52 14.66 5.88
N ASP A 113 -5.59 15.38 5.61
CA ASP A 113 -6.82 15.29 6.40
C ASP A 113 -7.52 13.94 6.14
N SER A 114 -7.56 13.51 4.88
CA SER A 114 -8.06 12.19 4.49
C SER A 114 -7.23 11.07 5.13
N LEU A 115 -5.89 11.18 5.10
CA LEU A 115 -5.00 10.19 5.71
C LEU A 115 -5.27 10.08 7.22
N ARG A 116 -5.35 11.22 7.92
CA ARG A 116 -5.68 11.26 9.36
C ARG A 116 -7.04 10.61 9.62
N SER A 117 -8.05 10.95 8.85
CA SER A 117 -9.40 10.41 9.00
C SER A 117 -9.44 8.90 8.76
N ALA A 118 -8.69 8.41 7.77
CA ALA A 118 -8.56 6.98 7.49
C ALA A 118 -7.86 6.22 8.63
N TYR A 119 -6.81 6.80 9.25
CA TYR A 119 -6.19 6.23 10.45
C TYR A 119 -7.18 6.09 11.62
N VAL A 120 -7.98 7.12 11.86
CA VAL A 120 -9.00 7.10 12.92
C VAL A 120 -10.07 6.05 12.62
N ALA A 121 -10.54 5.98 11.37
CA ALA A 121 -11.55 5.00 10.95
C ALA A 121 -11.03 3.56 11.04
N ALA A 122 -9.79 3.30 10.62
CA ALA A 122 -9.16 1.99 10.75
C ALA A 122 -9.00 1.57 12.21
N TYR A 123 -8.57 2.47 13.09
CA TYR A 123 -8.48 2.22 14.52
C TYR A 123 -9.85 1.89 15.13
N ASP A 124 -10.86 2.70 14.81
CA ASP A 124 -12.23 2.49 15.31
C ASP A 124 -12.83 1.19 14.79
N CYS A 125 -12.64 0.86 13.51
CA CYS A 125 -13.04 -0.40 12.91
C CYS A 125 -12.44 -1.59 13.69
N TYR A 126 -11.12 -1.60 13.89
CA TYR A 126 -10.44 -2.67 14.62
C TYR A 126 -10.95 -2.84 16.06
N ARG A 127 -11.23 -1.73 16.74
CA ARG A 127 -11.55 -1.72 18.18
C ARG A 127 -13.03 -1.93 18.47
N LYS A 128 -13.91 -1.47 17.59
CA LYS A 128 -15.36 -1.36 17.85
C LYS A 128 -16.20 -2.21 16.91
N SER A 129 -15.67 -2.60 15.73
CA SER A 129 -16.42 -3.26 14.66
C SER A 129 -15.70 -4.53 14.18
N PRO A 130 -15.56 -5.57 15.01
CA PRO A 130 -14.79 -6.77 14.67
C PRO A 130 -15.31 -7.51 13.44
N ASP A 131 -16.62 -7.50 13.20
CA ASP A 131 -17.22 -8.14 12.02
C ASP A 131 -16.87 -7.39 10.74
N GLU A 132 -16.82 -6.06 10.79
CA GLU A 132 -16.41 -5.22 9.66
C GLU A 132 -14.92 -5.43 9.35
N TYR A 133 -14.07 -5.49 10.37
CA TYR A 133 -12.66 -5.83 10.18
C TYR A 133 -12.49 -7.22 9.55
N ARG A 134 -13.27 -8.22 9.99
CA ARG A 134 -13.23 -9.57 9.41
C ARG A 134 -13.65 -9.55 7.94
N ARG A 135 -14.70 -8.81 7.60
CA ARG A 135 -15.14 -8.63 6.21
C ARG A 135 -14.05 -8.02 5.33
N LEU A 136 -13.41 -6.94 5.78
CA LEU A 136 -12.28 -6.33 5.08
C LEU A 136 -11.11 -7.31 4.90
N SER A 137 -10.80 -8.09 5.93
CA SER A 137 -9.74 -9.11 5.92
C SER A 137 -10.01 -10.21 4.88
N GLU A 138 -11.22 -10.76 4.87
CA GLU A 138 -11.65 -11.78 3.90
C GLU A 138 -11.64 -11.24 2.46
N ASN A 139 -12.16 -10.02 2.28
CA ASN A 139 -12.13 -9.32 1.00
C ASN A 139 -10.70 -9.08 0.49
N ALA A 140 -9.78 -8.65 1.36
CA ALA A 140 -8.39 -8.43 0.99
C ALA A 140 -7.73 -9.71 0.45
N ILE A 141 -7.92 -10.84 1.14
CA ILE A 141 -7.42 -12.15 0.69
C ILE A 141 -8.03 -12.51 -0.66
N GLN A 142 -9.35 -12.37 -0.80
CA GLN A 142 -10.03 -12.74 -2.04
C GLN A 142 -9.63 -11.83 -3.20
N ARG A 143 -9.41 -10.54 -2.96
CA ARG A 143 -8.91 -9.58 -3.93
C ARG A 143 -7.54 -10.00 -4.43
N MET A 144 -6.60 -10.30 -3.54
CA MET A 144 -5.24 -10.72 -3.91
C MET A 144 -5.25 -12.05 -4.67
N ARG A 145 -6.06 -13.02 -4.23
CA ARG A 145 -6.25 -14.28 -4.98
C ARG A 145 -6.75 -14.04 -6.40
N SER A 146 -7.68 -13.12 -6.58
CA SER A 146 -8.27 -12.82 -7.90
C SER A 146 -7.37 -11.92 -8.76
N HIS A 147 -6.48 -11.15 -8.15
CA HIS A 147 -5.62 -10.18 -8.84
C HIS A 147 -4.27 -10.78 -9.23
N CYS A 148 -3.58 -11.47 -8.31
CA CYS A 148 -2.18 -11.85 -8.46
C CYS A 148 -1.84 -13.28 -8.00
N SER A 149 -2.83 -14.19 -7.91
CA SER A 149 -2.51 -15.61 -7.67
C SER A 149 -1.73 -16.22 -8.83
N ILE A 150 -1.02 -17.32 -8.56
CA ILE A 150 -0.29 -18.08 -9.58
C ILE A 150 -1.26 -18.58 -10.66
N GLU A 151 -2.46 -19.00 -10.25
CA GLU A 151 -3.50 -19.51 -11.13
C GLU A 151 -3.96 -18.42 -12.11
N VAL A 152 -4.34 -17.25 -11.60
CA VAL A 152 -4.78 -16.12 -12.43
C VAL A 152 -3.66 -15.62 -13.33
N THR A 153 -2.43 -15.54 -12.81
CA THR A 153 -1.27 -15.07 -13.57
C THR A 153 -0.95 -16.03 -14.72
N ARG A 154 -1.00 -17.34 -14.46
CA ARG A 154 -0.80 -18.39 -15.46
C ARG A 154 -1.84 -18.29 -16.56
N GLU A 155 -3.12 -18.23 -16.21
CA GLU A 155 -4.22 -18.13 -17.18
C GLU A 155 -4.05 -16.91 -18.10
N ARG A 156 -3.73 -15.74 -17.52
CA ARG A 156 -3.50 -14.51 -18.29
C ARG A 156 -2.29 -14.62 -19.21
N LEU A 157 -1.19 -15.23 -18.76
CA LEU A 157 0.01 -15.42 -19.57
C LEU A 157 -0.22 -16.42 -20.72
N GLU A 158 -0.91 -17.54 -20.45
CA GLU A 158 -1.28 -18.53 -21.47
C GLU A 158 -2.11 -17.87 -22.58
N ALA A 159 -3.09 -17.03 -22.23
CA ALA A 159 -3.89 -16.29 -23.20
C ALA A 159 -3.04 -15.37 -24.10
N VAL A 160 -2.02 -14.71 -23.52
CA VAL A 160 -1.07 -13.88 -24.29
C VAL A 160 -0.26 -14.75 -25.26
N PHE A 161 0.31 -15.87 -24.79
CA PHE A 161 1.09 -16.77 -25.64
C PHE A 161 0.25 -17.38 -26.76
N ASP A 162 -0.99 -17.76 -26.50
CA ASP A 162 -1.89 -18.31 -27.52
C ASP A 162 -2.28 -17.26 -28.55
N SER A 163 -2.47 -16.01 -28.15
CA SER A 163 -2.67 -14.88 -29.07
C SER A 163 -1.44 -14.65 -29.96
N LEU A 164 -0.23 -14.76 -29.41
CA LEU A 164 1.01 -14.61 -30.18
C LEU A 164 1.19 -15.73 -31.21
N LYS A 165 0.92 -16.98 -30.82
CA LYS A 165 0.96 -18.14 -31.73
C LYS A 165 -0.04 -18.00 -32.88
N LYS A 166 -1.27 -17.53 -32.60
CA LYS A 166 -2.31 -17.32 -33.63
C LYS A 166 -1.95 -16.22 -34.64
N LYS A 167 -1.13 -15.23 -34.26
CA LYS A 167 -0.72 -14.12 -35.12
C LYS A 167 0.50 -14.43 -36.01
N GLY A 168 0.99 -15.67 -36.03
CA GLY A 168 2.14 -16.08 -36.87
C GLY A 168 3.46 -15.45 -36.42
N ALA A 169 3.59 -15.11 -35.14
CA ALA A 169 4.80 -14.54 -34.56
C ALA A 169 5.56 -15.57 -33.71
N VAL A 170 5.70 -16.81 -34.20
CA VAL A 170 6.83 -17.75 -34.02
C VAL A 170 6.79 -18.72 -35.20
#